data_AF-A0AAD2DU09-F1
#
_entry.id   AF-A0AAD2DU09-F1
#
_cell.length_a   1.000
_cell.length_b   1.000
_cell.length_c   1.000
_cell.angle_alpha   90.00
_cell.angle_beta   90.00
_cell.angle_gamma   90.00
#
_symmetry.space_group_name_H-M   'P 1'
#
loop_
_entity.id
_entity.type
_entity.pdbx_description
1 polymer ?
#
loop_
_entity_poly.entity_id
_entity_poly.type
_entity_poly.pdbx_seq_one_letter_code
_entity_poly.pdbx_strand_id
1 'polypeptide(L)'
;MGILQLNSHNLASFSASQNFKNTPHRTSEGFNNLSFPRRKIPAVETARQSEPEAAVSEEEQTEAGVNFAFVSSVLLPDGTPDVHYRTASGGQKLRDIMLDNNIELYGPYARPLLNCGGGGTCGTCLVEVVEGKEILTPRTDKEKEKLKGNPKNWRLACQITVGNEDSRGLVVIQQLPEWKGHDWVYGKEPPEDETSTI
;
A
#
# COMPACT_ATOMS: atom_id res chain seq x y z
N MET A 1 33.19 -50.79 26.35
CA MET A 1 31.83 -51.34 26.22
C MET A 1 31.00 -50.88 27.40
N GLY A 2 30.42 -49.67 27.32
CA GLY A 2 29.53 -49.11 28.33
C GLY A 2 28.08 -49.27 27.87
N ILE A 3 27.23 -49.81 28.74
CA ILE A 3 25.84 -50.15 28.41
C ILE A 3 24.95 -49.03 28.95
N LEU A 4 24.24 -48.37 28.04
CA LEU A 4 23.25 -47.34 28.30
C LEU A 4 21.95 -47.99 28.81
N GLN A 5 21.44 -47.53 29.97
CA GLN A 5 20.07 -47.80 30.41
C GLN A 5 19.32 -46.48 30.51
N LEU A 6 18.41 -46.24 29.55
CA LEU A 6 17.47 -45.14 29.52
C LEU A 6 16.14 -45.61 30.15
N ASN A 7 15.75 -44.95 31.23
CA ASN A 7 14.49 -45.17 31.93
C ASN A 7 13.40 -44.30 31.29
N SER A 8 12.33 -44.92 30.77
CA SER A 8 11.26 -44.26 30.02
C SER A 8 9.96 -44.34 30.81
N HIS A 9 9.58 -43.27 31.51
CA HIS A 9 8.28 -43.18 32.19
C HIS A 9 7.60 -41.85 31.87
N ASN A 10 6.30 -41.93 31.65
CA ASN A 10 5.30 -40.86 31.56
C ASN A 10 5.08 -40.20 30.19
N LEU A 11 4.47 -40.98 29.30
CA LEU A 11 3.53 -40.46 28.31
C LEU A 11 2.19 -40.17 29.00
N ALA A 12 1.82 -38.89 29.08
CA ALA A 12 0.47 -38.49 29.45
C ALA A 12 -0.38 -38.38 28.17
N SER A 13 -1.28 -39.34 27.98
CA SER A 13 -2.29 -39.36 26.93
C SER A 13 -3.40 -38.36 27.25
N PHE A 14 -3.57 -37.33 26.41
CA PHE A 14 -4.79 -36.55 26.36
C PHE A 14 -5.69 -37.11 25.26
N SER A 15 -6.71 -37.89 25.64
CA SER A 15 -7.82 -38.26 24.75
C SER A 15 -8.78 -37.08 24.65
N ALA A 16 -8.82 -36.42 23.50
CA ALA A 16 -9.88 -35.51 23.12
C ALA A 16 -10.76 -36.20 22.05
N SER A 17 -11.96 -36.60 22.47
CA SER A 17 -12.97 -37.21 21.60
C SER A 17 -13.54 -36.18 20.62
N GLN A 18 -13.23 -36.30 19.33
CA GLN A 18 -13.93 -35.57 18.27
C GLN A 18 -14.89 -36.52 17.55
N ASN A 19 -16.19 -36.32 17.80
CA ASN A 19 -17.27 -36.98 17.07
C ASN A 19 -17.46 -36.31 15.71
N PHE A 20 -16.88 -36.87 14.65
CA PHE A 20 -17.24 -36.52 13.27
C PHE A 20 -18.46 -37.34 12.84
N LYS A 21 -19.62 -36.69 12.74
CA LYS A 21 -20.80 -37.24 12.08
C LYS A 21 -20.80 -36.81 10.62
N ASN A 22 -20.41 -37.71 9.72
CA ASN A 22 -20.65 -37.58 8.29
C ASN A 22 -22.09 -37.98 7.98
N THR A 23 -22.85 -37.07 7.36
CA THR A 23 -24.09 -37.40 6.66
C THR A 23 -24.05 -36.73 5.28
N PRO A 24 -24.18 -37.49 4.17
CA PRO A 24 -24.33 -36.92 2.85
C PRO A 24 -25.83 -36.82 2.54
N HIS A 25 -26.31 -35.67 2.08
CA HIS A 25 -27.58 -35.63 1.38
C HIS A 25 -27.68 -34.43 0.41
N ARG A 26 -28.00 -34.82 -0.82
CA ARG A 26 -29.06 -34.25 -1.68
C ARG A 26 -28.71 -33.03 -2.55
N THR A 27 -28.43 -33.36 -3.80
CA THR A 27 -28.76 -32.60 -5.02
C THR A 27 -30.25 -32.27 -5.10
N SER A 28 -30.60 -31.03 -5.46
CA SER A 28 -31.55 -30.65 -6.54
C SER A 28 -32.00 -29.19 -6.41
N GLU A 29 -32.43 -28.63 -7.56
CA GLU A 29 -33.15 -27.35 -7.74
C GLU A 29 -32.20 -26.14 -7.88
N GLY A 30 -32.21 -25.33 -8.93
CA GLY A 30 -33.14 -25.14 -10.03
C GLY A 30 -32.97 -23.67 -10.45
N PHE A 31 -32.07 -23.39 -11.40
CA PHE A 31 -31.87 -22.02 -11.87
C PHE A 31 -32.99 -21.65 -12.85
N ASN A 32 -33.95 -20.88 -12.36
CA ASN A 32 -35.00 -20.30 -13.16
C ASN A 32 -34.41 -19.25 -14.13
N ASN A 33 -34.77 -19.40 -15.40
CA ASN A 33 -34.51 -18.49 -16.49
C ASN A 33 -35.03 -17.08 -16.19
N LEU A 34 -34.13 -16.10 -16.11
CA LEU A 34 -34.51 -14.69 -16.18
C LEU A 34 -34.30 -14.18 -17.62
N SER A 35 -35.42 -14.05 -18.31
CA SER A 35 -35.53 -13.49 -19.65
C SER A 35 -35.49 -11.96 -19.57
N PHE A 36 -34.49 -11.34 -20.19
CA PHE A 36 -34.38 -9.88 -20.28
C PHE A 36 -35.31 -9.33 -21.38
N PRO A 37 -36.16 -8.34 -21.12
CA PRO A 37 -36.97 -7.72 -22.16
C PRO A 37 -36.11 -6.87 -23.10
N ARG A 38 -36.13 -7.25 -24.38
CA ARG A 38 -35.51 -6.58 -25.53
C ARG A 38 -36.10 -5.16 -25.70
N ARG A 39 -35.40 -4.13 -25.22
CA ARG A 39 -35.72 -2.73 -25.57
C ARG A 39 -35.30 -2.45 -27.01
N LYS A 40 -36.25 -1.97 -27.81
CA LYS A 40 -36.05 -1.51 -29.19
C LYS A 40 -35.40 -0.13 -29.15
N ILE A 41 -34.25 0.02 -29.80
CA ILE A 41 -33.58 1.30 -30.00
C ILE A 41 -34.14 1.95 -31.28
N PRO A 42 -34.64 3.19 -31.25
CA PRO A 42 -34.84 3.96 -32.47
C PRO A 42 -33.52 4.62 -32.90
N ALA A 43 -33.14 4.39 -34.15
CA ALA A 43 -32.04 5.08 -34.81
C ALA A 43 -32.48 6.49 -35.24
N VAL A 44 -31.76 7.52 -34.83
CA VAL A 44 -31.90 8.89 -35.34
C VAL A 44 -30.53 9.43 -35.73
N GLU A 45 -30.30 9.32 -37.04
CA GLU A 45 -29.80 10.30 -37.99
C GLU A 45 -28.73 11.33 -37.57
N THR A 46 -27.61 11.24 -38.30
CA THR A 46 -26.54 12.22 -38.50
C THR A 46 -27.04 13.59 -38.96
N ALA A 47 -26.63 14.65 -38.27
CA ALA A 47 -26.53 16.00 -38.82
C ALA A 47 -25.16 16.61 -38.47
N ARG A 48 -24.54 17.21 -39.48
CA ARG A 48 -23.21 17.84 -39.45
C ARG A 48 -23.28 19.31 -39.00
N GLN A 49 -22.10 19.78 -38.57
CA GLN A 49 -21.61 21.17 -38.52
C GLN A 49 -22.16 22.09 -37.43
N SER A 50 -21.28 22.39 -36.47
CA SER A 50 -20.85 23.77 -36.21
C SER A 50 -19.64 23.78 -35.27
N GLU A 51 -18.47 24.19 -35.77
CA GLU A 51 -17.52 24.93 -34.95
C GLU A 51 -18.21 26.20 -34.47
N PRO A 52 -17.99 26.57 -33.21
CA PRO A 52 -17.48 27.91 -32.96
C PRO A 52 -16.25 27.87 -32.07
N GLU A 53 -15.21 28.57 -32.52
CA GLU A 53 -14.24 29.22 -31.66
C GLU A 53 -14.96 29.99 -30.56
N ALA A 54 -14.60 29.76 -29.30
CA ALA A 54 -14.41 30.79 -28.27
C ALA A 54 -14.09 30.13 -26.93
N ALA A 55 -12.87 30.38 -26.45
CA ALA A 55 -12.49 30.47 -25.04
C ALA A 55 -13.14 29.43 -24.11
N VAL A 56 -12.59 28.22 -24.09
CA VAL A 56 -12.64 27.41 -22.88
C VAL A 56 -11.40 27.78 -22.09
N SER A 57 -11.59 28.65 -21.10
CA SER A 57 -10.75 28.68 -19.92
C SER A 57 -10.63 27.25 -19.41
N GLU A 58 -9.49 26.63 -19.68
CA GLU A 58 -8.98 25.50 -18.90
C GLU A 58 -8.64 26.06 -17.52
N GLU A 59 -9.68 26.39 -16.75
CA GLU A 59 -9.60 26.27 -15.32
C GLU A 59 -9.43 24.79 -15.06
N GLU A 60 -8.17 24.35 -15.04
CA GLU A 60 -7.76 23.17 -14.31
C GLU A 60 -8.39 23.30 -12.93
N GLN A 61 -9.52 22.63 -12.73
CA GLN A 61 -9.94 22.20 -11.41
C GLN A 61 -8.85 21.24 -10.95
N THR A 62 -7.76 21.80 -10.45
CA THR A 62 -6.72 21.08 -9.74
C THR A 62 -7.39 20.58 -8.48
N GLU A 63 -8.02 19.42 -8.58
CA GLU A 63 -8.52 18.66 -7.46
C GLU A 63 -7.40 18.58 -6.42
N ALA A 64 -7.66 19.15 -5.24
CA ALA A 64 -6.66 19.25 -4.19
C ALA A 64 -6.15 17.85 -3.85
N GLY A 65 -4.83 17.68 -3.86
CA GLY A 65 -4.21 16.38 -3.71
C GLY A 65 -2.74 16.50 -3.38
N VAL A 66 -2.28 15.58 -2.54
CA VAL A 66 -0.87 15.38 -2.24
C VAL A 66 -0.34 14.30 -3.18
N ASN A 67 0.77 14.61 -3.84
CA ASN A 67 1.48 13.66 -4.67
C ASN A 67 2.46 12.85 -3.81
N PHE A 68 2.61 11.57 -4.13
CA PHE A 68 3.49 10.65 -3.44
C PHE A 68 4.42 9.96 -4.43
N ALA A 69 5.68 9.83 -4.05
CA ALA A 69 6.63 8.92 -4.68
C ALA A 69 7.02 7.85 -3.66
N PHE A 70 6.56 6.62 -3.86
CA PHE A 70 6.89 5.49 -3.01
C PHE A 70 8.04 4.69 -3.61
N VAL A 71 9.20 4.74 -2.97
CA VAL A 71 10.40 4.03 -3.43
C VAL A 71 10.46 2.66 -2.78
N SER A 72 10.56 1.62 -3.61
CA SER A 72 10.67 0.23 -3.17
C SER A 72 11.95 -0.02 -2.38
N SER A 73 11.96 -1.05 -1.54
CA SER A 73 13.19 -1.52 -0.88
C SER A 73 14.07 -2.35 -1.81
N VAL A 74 13.60 -2.71 -3.00
CA VAL A 74 14.31 -3.51 -4.00
C VAL A 74 14.50 -2.66 -5.26
N LEU A 75 15.73 -2.65 -5.79
CA LEU A 75 16.04 -1.99 -7.05
C LEU A 75 15.50 -2.79 -8.24
N LEU A 76 15.26 -2.09 -9.34
CA LEU A 76 15.04 -2.71 -10.64
C LEU A 76 16.31 -3.47 -11.11
N PRO A 77 16.19 -4.40 -12.08
CA PRO A 77 17.33 -5.18 -12.58
C PRO A 77 18.48 -4.34 -13.16
N ASP A 78 18.18 -3.10 -13.57
CA ASP A 78 19.16 -2.12 -14.08
C ASP A 78 19.86 -1.33 -12.95
N GLY A 79 19.48 -1.55 -11.69
CA GLY A 79 20.02 -0.85 -10.52
C GLY A 79 19.33 0.49 -10.20
N THR A 80 18.29 0.88 -10.94
CA THR A 80 17.53 2.09 -10.66
C THR A 80 16.47 1.86 -9.56
N PRO A 81 16.11 2.90 -8.78
CA PRO A 81 15.06 2.78 -7.78
C PRO A 81 13.70 2.51 -8.43
N ASP A 82 12.98 1.51 -7.94
CA ASP A 82 11.59 1.27 -8.33
C ASP A 82 10.68 2.26 -7.60
N VAL A 83 10.09 3.21 -8.34
CA VAL A 83 9.29 4.31 -7.78
C VAL A 83 7.84 4.22 -8.25
N HIS A 84 6.92 4.17 -7.30
CA HIS A 84 5.48 4.20 -7.56
C HIS A 84 4.90 5.58 -7.23
N TYR A 85 4.40 6.27 -8.25
CA TYR A 85 3.73 7.56 -8.08
C TYR A 85 2.24 7.40 -7.80
N ARG A 86 1.71 8.14 -6.82
CA ARG A 86 0.28 8.15 -6.45
C ARG A 86 -0.17 9.55 -6.07
N THR A 87 -1.47 9.78 -6.12
CA THR A 87 -2.11 11.00 -5.62
C THR A 87 -3.22 10.62 -4.64
N ALA A 88 -3.30 11.31 -3.51
CA ALA A 88 -4.35 11.11 -2.52
C ALA A 88 -4.74 12.44 -1.87
N SER A 89 -5.98 12.53 -1.39
CA SER A 89 -6.41 13.67 -0.59
C SER A 89 -5.68 13.69 0.76
N GLY A 90 -5.38 14.90 1.24
CA GLY A 90 -4.85 15.07 2.59
C GLY A 90 -5.90 14.78 3.67
N GLY A 91 -5.49 14.85 4.94
CA GLY A 91 -6.27 14.43 6.11
C GLY A 91 -6.25 12.92 6.39
N GLN A 92 -5.75 12.10 5.45
CA GLN A 92 -5.71 10.64 5.58
C GLN A 92 -4.44 10.13 6.28
N LYS A 93 -4.52 8.91 6.84
CA LYS A 93 -3.34 8.22 7.37
C LYS A 93 -2.47 7.70 6.23
N LEU A 94 -1.16 7.88 6.33
CA LEU A 94 -0.24 7.39 5.30
C LEU A 94 -0.34 5.87 5.11
N ARG A 95 -0.56 5.12 6.20
CA ARG A 95 -0.83 3.67 6.12
C ARG A 95 -1.99 3.35 5.18
N ASP A 96 -3.11 4.06 5.31
CA ASP A 96 -4.32 3.74 4.57
C ASP A 96 -4.12 4.11 3.10
N ILE A 97 -3.53 5.28 2.82
CA ILE A 97 -3.11 5.69 1.46
C ILE A 97 -2.24 4.61 0.80
N MET A 98 -1.23 4.08 1.51
CA MET A 98 -0.36 3.04 0.96
C MET A 98 -1.12 1.76 0.66
N LEU A 99 -1.95 1.28 1.59
CA LEU A 99 -2.69 0.03 1.45
C LEU A 99 -3.76 0.12 0.34
N ASP A 100 -4.52 1.21 0.29
CA ASP A 100 -5.56 1.44 -0.72
C ASP A 100 -4.97 1.53 -2.14
N ASN A 101 -3.71 1.97 -2.26
CA ASN A 101 -2.98 2.08 -3.52
C ASN A 101 -2.08 0.88 -3.85
N ASN A 102 -2.23 -0.23 -3.12
CA ASN A 102 -1.43 -1.45 -3.27
C ASN A 102 0.09 -1.22 -3.16
N ILE A 103 0.49 -0.27 -2.32
CA ILE A 103 1.90 -0.01 -1.99
C ILE A 103 2.30 -0.90 -0.83
N GLU A 104 3.48 -1.52 -0.95
CA GLU A 104 3.92 -2.46 0.06
C GLU A 104 4.39 -1.77 1.34
N LEU A 105 3.83 -2.20 2.48
CA LEU A 105 4.14 -1.62 3.78
C LEU A 105 4.66 -2.63 4.81
N TYR A 106 4.29 -3.91 4.71
CA TYR A 106 4.54 -4.89 5.78
C TYR A 106 5.67 -5.88 5.49
N GLY A 107 6.31 -5.79 4.33
CA GLY A 107 7.30 -6.75 3.91
C GLY A 107 6.73 -8.18 3.79
N PRO A 108 7.53 -9.11 3.25
CA PRO A 108 7.08 -10.49 3.06
C PRO A 108 6.69 -11.20 4.37
N TYR A 109 7.22 -10.76 5.52
CA TYR A 109 7.03 -11.44 6.80
C TYR A 109 5.98 -10.82 7.73
N ALA A 110 5.52 -9.57 7.53
CA ALA A 110 4.57 -8.93 8.46
C ALA A 110 3.13 -8.78 7.93
N ARG A 111 2.85 -9.21 6.69
CA ARG A 111 1.58 -8.92 5.98
C ARG A 111 0.27 -9.36 6.70
N PRO A 112 0.03 -10.61 7.15
CA PRO A 112 -1.27 -10.96 7.74
C PRO A 112 -1.28 -11.07 9.28
N LEU A 113 -0.16 -11.43 9.91
CA LEU A 113 -0.19 -11.95 11.30
C LEU A 113 0.36 -11.01 12.36
N LEU A 114 1.10 -9.95 11.97
CA LEU A 114 1.94 -9.18 12.89
C LEU A 114 1.70 -7.67 12.85
N ASN A 115 0.59 -7.19 12.27
CA ASN A 115 0.27 -5.76 12.25
C ASN A 115 -0.88 -5.42 13.21
N CYS A 116 -0.76 -4.29 13.92
CA CYS A 116 -1.73 -3.85 14.94
C CYS A 116 -2.92 -3.05 14.38
N GLY A 117 -3.23 -3.14 13.08
CA GLY A 117 -4.33 -2.37 12.48
C GLY A 117 -4.17 -0.84 12.53
N GLY A 118 -2.97 -0.33 12.85
CA GLY A 118 -2.70 1.10 12.96
C GLY A 118 -2.64 1.66 14.39
N GLY A 119 -2.73 0.81 15.41
CA GLY A 119 -2.62 1.22 16.82
C GLY A 119 -1.26 1.78 17.27
N GLY A 120 -0.22 1.68 16.44
CA GLY A 120 1.13 2.21 16.71
C GLY A 120 1.95 1.37 17.69
N THR A 121 1.53 0.13 18.00
CA THR A 121 2.19 -0.72 19.02
C THR A 121 3.11 -1.79 18.44
N CYS A 122 2.82 -2.29 17.24
CA CYS A 122 3.60 -3.37 16.61
C CYS A 122 4.93 -2.91 15.99
N GLY A 123 5.06 -1.63 15.60
CA GLY A 123 6.26 -1.13 14.91
C GLY A 123 6.42 -1.57 13.46
N THR A 124 5.49 -2.33 12.88
CA THR A 124 5.65 -2.94 11.54
C THR A 124 5.27 -2.03 10.37
N CYS A 125 4.60 -0.90 10.63
CA CYS A 125 4.20 0.07 9.59
C CYS A 125 5.36 1.05 9.27
N LEU A 126 6.60 0.54 9.18
CA LEU A 126 7.81 1.35 9.17
C LEU A 126 8.12 1.92 7.78
N VAL A 127 8.35 3.22 7.73
CA VAL A 127 8.72 3.94 6.51
C VAL A 127 9.80 4.97 6.80
N GLU A 128 10.55 5.37 5.78
CA GLU A 128 11.47 6.49 5.84
C GLU A 128 10.90 7.66 5.02
N VAL A 129 10.81 8.84 5.65
CA VAL A 129 10.41 10.08 4.99
C VAL A 129 11.65 10.72 4.39
N VAL A 130 11.75 10.71 3.06
CA VAL A 130 12.88 11.29 2.32
C VAL A 130 12.63 12.78 2.09
N GLU A 131 11.44 13.14 1.60
CA GLU A 131 11.00 14.52 1.39
C GLU A 131 9.53 14.72 1.81
N GLY A 132 9.11 15.97 1.97
CA GLY A 132 7.71 16.31 2.30
C GLY A 132 7.37 16.24 3.79
N LYS A 133 8.37 16.34 4.69
CA LYS A 133 8.13 16.22 6.14
C LYS A 133 7.22 17.33 6.69
N GLU A 134 7.25 18.50 6.09
CA GLU A 134 6.49 19.70 6.45
C GLU A 134 4.98 19.54 6.26
N ILE A 135 4.54 18.68 5.34
CA ILE A 135 3.12 18.35 5.15
C ILE A 135 2.67 17.13 5.96
N LEU A 136 3.54 16.56 6.79
CA LEU A 136 3.21 15.43 7.66
C LEU A 136 3.05 15.88 9.10
N THR A 137 2.19 15.18 9.84
CA THR A 137 2.08 15.42 11.28
C THR A 137 3.40 15.19 12.02
N PRO A 138 3.65 15.95 13.11
CA PRO A 138 4.81 15.75 13.95
C PRO A 138 4.81 14.35 14.57
N ARG A 139 5.98 13.93 15.04
CA ARG A 139 6.18 12.60 15.62
C ARG A 139 5.39 12.43 16.92
N THR A 140 4.58 11.39 17.00
CA THR A 140 3.78 11.07 18.20
C THR A 140 4.65 10.42 19.28
N ASP A 141 4.17 10.37 20.53
CA ASP A 141 4.93 9.74 21.62
C ASP A 141 5.11 8.23 21.44
N LYS A 142 4.10 7.55 20.86
CA LYS A 142 4.20 6.14 20.45
C LYS A 142 5.35 5.93 19.47
N GLU A 143 5.50 6.82 18.49
CA GLU A 143 6.61 6.76 17.54
C GLU A 143 7.96 7.04 18.21
N LYS A 144 8.03 7.98 19.16
CA LYS A 144 9.26 8.27 19.91
C LYS A 144 9.72 7.06 20.72
N GLU A 145 8.78 6.35 21.34
CA GLU A 145 9.05 5.14 22.11
C GLU A 145 9.46 3.97 21.21
N LYS A 146 8.66 3.68 20.17
CA LYS A 146 8.86 2.50 19.32
C LYS A 146 10.09 2.56 18.44
N LEU A 147 10.46 3.76 17.99
CA LEU A 147 11.57 3.96 17.07
C LEU A 147 12.77 4.60 17.78
N LYS A 148 12.95 4.29 19.08
CA LYS A 148 14.07 4.77 19.86
C LYS A 148 15.37 4.12 19.36
N GLY A 149 16.30 4.95 18.90
CA GLY A 149 17.58 4.50 18.33
C GLY A 149 17.57 4.36 16.80
N ASN A 150 16.41 4.48 16.16
CA ASN A 150 16.31 4.54 14.70
C ASN A 150 16.65 5.96 14.17
N PRO A 151 16.96 6.08 12.87
CA PRO A 151 17.12 7.37 12.20
C PRO A 151 15.91 8.30 12.41
N LYS A 152 16.18 9.61 12.49
CA LYS A 152 15.15 10.62 12.82
C LYS A 152 14.05 10.74 11.76
N ASN A 153 14.37 10.39 10.52
CA ASN A 153 13.45 10.42 9.38
C ASN A 153 12.60 9.14 9.25
N TRP A 154 12.89 8.10 10.04
CA TRP A 154 12.02 6.92 10.10
C TRP A 154 10.76 7.22 10.90
N ARG A 155 9.61 6.79 10.38
CA ARG A 155 8.29 7.06 10.93
C ARG A 155 7.42 5.81 10.85
N LEU A 156 6.35 5.79 11.66
CA LEU A 156 5.30 4.81 11.55
C LEU A 156 4.21 5.38 10.62
N ALA A 157 4.04 4.83 9.42
CA ALA A 157 3.05 5.28 8.44
C ALA A 157 1.63 5.34 9.05
N CYS A 158 1.34 4.45 9.99
CA CYS A 158 0.06 4.42 10.69
C CYS A 158 -0.16 5.53 11.72
N GLN A 159 0.89 6.25 12.11
CA GLN A 159 0.80 7.39 13.02
C GLN A 159 0.87 8.73 12.29
N ILE A 160 1.31 8.72 11.03
CA ILE A 160 1.35 9.88 10.16
C ILE A 160 -0.04 10.19 9.60
N THR A 161 -0.48 11.44 9.76
CA THR A 161 -1.56 12.02 8.94
C THR A 161 -0.92 12.97 7.94
N VAL A 162 -1.36 12.90 6.68
CA VAL A 162 -0.82 13.71 5.58
C VAL A 162 -1.67 14.96 5.41
N GLY A 163 -1.17 16.13 5.79
CA GLY A 163 -1.83 17.41 5.59
C GLY A 163 -3.29 17.46 6.04
N ASN A 164 -4.03 18.38 5.41
CA ASN A 164 -5.47 18.54 5.47
C ASN A 164 -6.06 18.32 4.07
N GLU A 165 -7.38 18.33 3.92
CA GLU A 165 -8.08 18.07 2.65
C GLU A 165 -7.60 18.97 1.50
N ASP A 166 -7.28 20.24 1.78
CA ASP A 166 -6.80 21.20 0.77
C ASP A 166 -5.28 21.19 0.56
N SER A 167 -4.56 20.31 1.26
CA SER A 167 -3.09 20.27 1.18
C SER A 167 -2.61 19.81 -0.19
N ARG A 168 -1.54 20.45 -0.65
CA ARG A 168 -0.83 20.14 -1.88
C ARG A 168 0.65 19.97 -1.58
N GLY A 169 1.35 19.23 -2.43
CA GLY A 169 2.79 19.03 -2.30
C GLY A 169 3.21 17.64 -2.77
N LEU A 170 4.48 17.33 -2.53
CA LEU A 170 5.09 16.03 -2.83
C LEU A 170 5.65 15.42 -1.54
N VAL A 171 5.33 14.17 -1.29
CA VAL A 171 5.96 13.35 -0.24
C VAL A 171 6.73 12.22 -0.90
N VAL A 172 8.02 12.10 -0.57
CA VAL A 172 8.85 10.98 -1.02
C VAL A 172 9.05 10.02 0.14
N ILE A 173 8.59 8.79 -0.02
CA ILE A 173 8.60 7.75 1.02
C ILE A 173 9.42 6.56 0.56
N GLN A 174 10.44 6.20 1.32
CA GLN A 174 11.12 4.92 1.19
C GLN A 174 10.32 3.84 1.94
N GLN A 175 9.94 2.80 1.22
CA GLN A 175 9.30 1.60 1.75
C GLN A 175 10.33 0.74 2.49
N LEU A 176 9.92 0.13 3.60
CA LEU A 176 10.68 -0.92 4.28
C LEU A 176 12.17 -0.58 4.46
N PRO A 177 12.51 0.55 5.12
CA PRO A 177 13.89 1.05 5.16
C PRO A 177 14.86 0.11 5.87
N GLU A 178 14.37 -0.80 6.71
CA GLU A 178 15.15 -1.87 7.34
C GLU A 178 15.56 -2.99 6.36
N TRP A 179 14.91 -3.09 5.21
CA TRP A 179 15.18 -4.07 4.14
C TRP A 179 15.91 -3.46 2.94
N LYS A 180 16.19 -2.15 2.98
CA LYS A 180 16.91 -1.43 1.93
C LYS A 180 18.37 -1.86 1.94
N GLY A 181 18.75 -2.72 0.99
CA GLY A 181 20.11 -3.24 0.83
C GLY A 181 21.04 -2.32 0.02
N HIS A 182 20.60 -1.13 -0.35
CA HIS A 182 21.29 -0.22 -1.26
C HIS A 182 20.98 1.22 -0.88
N ASP A 183 21.91 2.14 -1.04
CA ASP A 183 21.60 3.58 -0.96
C ASP A 183 21.17 4.09 -2.34
N TRP A 184 20.31 5.11 -2.35
CA TRP A 184 19.91 5.81 -3.57
C TRP A 184 19.76 7.29 -3.24
N VAL A 185 19.98 8.13 -4.25
CA VAL A 185 19.85 9.57 -4.16
C VAL A 185 18.61 9.98 -4.93
N TYR A 186 17.74 10.76 -4.30
CA TYR A 186 16.63 11.39 -5.02
C TYR A 186 17.21 12.45 -5.95
N GLY A 187 17.30 12.13 -7.24
CA GLY A 187 17.67 13.08 -8.27
C GLY A 187 16.57 14.14 -8.35
N LYS A 188 16.90 15.40 -8.04
CA LYS A 188 16.05 16.54 -8.39
C LYS A 188 16.14 16.90 -9.87
N GLU A 189 17.02 16.25 -10.62
CA GLU A 189 17.23 16.47 -12.05
C GLU A 189 17.01 15.15 -12.83
N PRO A 190 16.31 15.20 -13.98
CA PRO A 190 16.12 14.05 -14.85
C PRO A 190 17.46 13.59 -15.46
N PRO A 191 17.61 12.31 -15.84
CA PRO A 191 18.83 11.82 -16.46
C PRO A 191 19.11 12.55 -17.79
N GLU A 192 20.26 13.22 -17.86
CA GLU A 192 20.75 13.96 -19.03
C GLU A 192 21.46 13.02 -20.03
N ASP A 193 20.82 11.96 -20.48
CA ASP A 193 21.35 11.14 -21.57
C ASP A 193 20.14 10.85 -22.50
N GLU A 194 19.92 11.54 -23.63
CA GLU A 194 20.63 11.41 -24.90
C GLU A 194 20.35 12.63 -25.83
N THR A 195 20.83 13.84 -25.49
CA THR A 195 20.89 14.95 -26.47
C THR A 195 22.32 15.44 -26.67
N SER A 196 23.17 14.58 -27.22
CA SER A 196 24.45 15.01 -27.79
C SER A 196 24.98 13.99 -28.80
N THR A 197 24.25 13.81 -29.90
CA THR A 197 24.85 13.45 -31.20
C THR A 197 24.01 14.07 -32.32
N ILE A 198 24.29 15.33 -32.64
CA ILE A 198 24.13 15.91 -33.98
C ILE A 198 25.44 16.64 -34.28
#